data_AF-A0A7G1IHF4-F1
#
_entry.id   AF-A0A7G1IHF4-F1
#
_cell.length_a   1.000
_cell.length_b   1.000
_cell.length_c   1.000
_cell.angle_alpha   90.00
_cell.angle_beta   90.00
_cell.angle_gamma   90.00
#
_symmetry.space_group_name_H-M   'P 1'
#
loop_
_entity.id
_entity.type
_entity.pdbx_description
1 polymer ?
#
loop_
_entity_poly.entity_id
_entity_poly.type
_entity_poly.pdbx_seq_one_letter_code
_entity_poly.pdbx_strand_id
1 'polypeptide(L)'
;MDYHDREESLRGYFVPAADEPRPGVLVVPAWLGITDSIRDRVHKLAASGYATMAADVFGYPITDLDAGPRPVVTPFRSDRRYLRRRIRAALDALCAQPECDASRVAAIGYCFGGNAVLELARDQAPVRGVVSFHGELDTPLPAFPGDLLAKVLVLTGDDDPVVPFEKVSAFRDEMRTAQADWEIGIYSGAKHSFTGEGSLGAERTPKPFSIPRPTHAPGNACSTSSRKSSPPTSFRSAPK
;
A
#
# COMPACT_ATOMS: atom_id res chain seq x y z
N MET A 1 20.62 -4.43 -12.10
CA MET A 1 20.12 -5.41 -13.06
C MET A 1 19.54 -4.64 -14.24
N ASP A 2 20.02 -4.88 -15.45
CA ASP A 2 19.50 -4.21 -16.64
C ASP A 2 18.35 -5.03 -17.26
N TYR A 3 17.30 -4.36 -17.72
CA TYR A 3 16.16 -4.95 -18.43
C TYR A 3 15.57 -3.94 -19.41
N HIS A 4 14.61 -4.36 -20.22
CA HIS A 4 14.07 -3.54 -21.30
C HIS A 4 12.55 -3.49 -21.32
N ASP A 5 12.00 -2.30 -21.60
CA ASP A 5 10.63 -2.14 -22.10
C ASP A 5 10.73 -1.74 -23.57
N ARG A 6 10.68 -2.73 -24.46
CA ARG A 6 10.97 -2.58 -25.89
C ARG A 6 12.39 -2.04 -26.11
N GLU A 7 12.52 -0.83 -26.64
CA GLU A 7 13.80 -0.18 -26.93
C GLU A 7 14.34 0.59 -25.71
N GLU A 8 13.52 0.83 -24.69
CA GLU A 8 13.95 1.54 -23.47
C GLU A 8 14.80 0.62 -22.60
N SER A 9 16.01 1.07 -22.27
CA SER A 9 16.90 0.39 -21.32
C SER A 9 16.64 0.90 -19.91
N LEU A 10 16.39 -0.02 -18.97
CA LEU A 10 16.02 0.28 -17.59
C LEU A 10 16.97 -0.46 -16.64
N ARG A 11 17.18 0.11 -15.44
CA ARG A 11 18.11 -0.47 -14.46
C ARG A 11 17.45 -0.67 -13.10
N GLY A 12 16.97 -1.89 -12.86
CA GLY A 12 16.45 -2.32 -11.57
C GLY A 12 17.54 -2.52 -10.52
N TYR A 13 17.17 -2.36 -9.25
CA TYR A 13 18.04 -2.64 -8.11
C TYR A 13 17.58 -3.93 -7.43
N PHE A 14 18.29 -5.03 -7.71
CA PHE A 14 17.98 -6.36 -7.21
C PHE A 14 18.90 -6.74 -6.06
N VAL A 15 18.33 -7.35 -5.02
CA VAL A 15 19.03 -7.95 -3.90
C VAL A 15 18.43 -9.35 -3.66
N PRO A 16 19.20 -10.43 -3.84
CA PRO A 16 18.74 -11.77 -3.50
C PRO A 16 18.64 -11.92 -1.98
N ALA A 17 17.73 -12.78 -1.51
CA ALA A 17 17.67 -13.15 -0.10
C ALA A 17 18.65 -14.27 0.27
N ALA A 18 18.93 -15.14 -0.69
CA ALA A 18 19.84 -16.29 -0.61
C ALA A 18 20.19 -16.73 -2.04
N ASP A 19 21.10 -17.69 -2.19
CA ASP A 19 21.49 -18.22 -3.51
C ASP A 19 20.41 -19.15 -4.11
N GLU A 20 19.54 -19.72 -3.28
CA GLU A 20 18.41 -20.54 -3.71
C GLU A 20 17.13 -19.73 -4.01
N PRO A 21 16.21 -20.24 -4.87
CA PRO A 21 14.95 -19.56 -5.18
C PRO A 21 14.09 -19.24 -3.94
N ARG A 22 13.78 -17.95 -3.76
CA ARG A 22 12.91 -17.42 -2.70
C ARG A 22 11.70 -16.69 -3.29
N PRO A 23 10.60 -16.52 -2.54
CA PRO A 23 9.48 -15.68 -2.97
C PRO A 23 9.96 -14.29 -3.40
N GLY A 24 9.47 -13.81 -4.53
CA GLY A 24 9.86 -12.53 -5.11
C GLY A 24 9.03 -11.37 -4.58
N VAL A 25 9.66 -10.20 -4.39
CA VAL A 25 8.95 -8.93 -4.14
C VAL A 25 9.44 -7.86 -5.11
N LEU A 26 8.55 -7.39 -5.97
CA LEU A 26 8.78 -6.22 -6.80
C LEU A 26 8.41 -4.95 -6.02
N VAL A 27 9.34 -4.03 -5.85
CA VAL A 27 9.13 -2.73 -5.20
C VAL A 27 9.04 -1.65 -6.28
N VAL A 28 7.88 -1.04 -6.46
CA VAL A 28 7.70 0.06 -7.41
C VAL A 28 7.83 1.40 -6.66
N PRO A 29 8.86 2.21 -6.98
CA PRO A 29 9.13 3.44 -6.23
C PRO A 29 8.08 4.53 -6.50
N ALA A 30 8.16 5.59 -5.70
CA ALA A 30 7.51 6.85 -6.00
C ALA A 30 8.18 7.56 -7.20
N TRP A 31 7.70 8.76 -7.54
CA TRP A 31 8.19 9.56 -8.69
C TRP A 31 9.69 9.91 -8.64
N LEU A 32 10.33 9.83 -7.46
CA LEU A 32 11.78 10.03 -7.29
C LEU A 32 12.63 8.85 -7.79
N GLY A 33 11.99 7.73 -8.18
CA GLY A 33 12.67 6.51 -8.61
C GLY A 33 13.41 5.80 -7.47
N ILE A 34 14.50 5.13 -7.82
CA ILE A 34 15.27 4.29 -6.89
C ILE A 34 16.20 5.16 -6.04
N THR A 35 15.63 5.71 -4.97
CA THR A 35 16.36 6.46 -3.93
C THR A 35 17.05 5.52 -2.92
N ASP A 36 17.91 6.07 -2.06
CA ASP A 36 18.52 5.29 -0.97
C ASP A 36 17.47 4.71 0.00
N SER A 37 16.38 5.43 0.27
CA SER A 37 15.25 4.91 1.08
C SER A 37 14.62 3.68 0.44
N ILE A 38 14.46 3.68 -0.89
CA ILE A 38 13.95 2.51 -1.63
C ILE A 38 14.96 1.36 -1.60
N ARG A 39 16.25 1.63 -1.76
CA ARG A 39 17.31 0.61 -1.63
C ARG A 39 17.30 -0.02 -0.24
N ASP A 40 17.15 0.77 0.81
CA ASP A 40 17.02 0.29 2.19
C ASP A 40 15.81 -0.63 2.38
N ARG A 41 14.67 -0.32 1.73
CA ARG A 41 13.49 -1.20 1.75
C ARG A 41 13.75 -2.52 1.04
N VAL A 42 14.42 -2.48 -0.11
CA VAL A 42 14.84 -3.69 -0.85
C VAL A 42 15.71 -4.57 0.05
N HIS A 43 16.71 -3.99 0.72
CA HIS A 43 17.57 -4.73 1.65
C HIS A 43 16.80 -5.33 2.83
N LYS A 44 15.86 -4.59 3.42
CA LYS A 44 15.04 -5.09 4.55
C LYS A 44 14.15 -6.27 4.15
N LEU A 45 13.58 -6.23 2.95
CA LEU A 45 12.78 -7.34 2.42
C LEU A 45 13.67 -8.54 2.08
N ALA A 46 14.84 -8.33 1.48
CA ALA A 46 15.81 -9.38 1.25
C ALA A 46 16.27 -10.05 2.55
N ALA A 47 16.60 -9.26 3.58
CA ALA A 47 16.93 -9.76 4.91
C ALA A 47 15.77 -10.51 5.59
N SER A 48 14.52 -10.29 5.15
CA SER A 48 13.34 -11.01 5.62
C SER A 48 13.06 -12.29 4.82
N GLY A 49 13.91 -12.64 3.85
CA GLY A 49 13.82 -13.89 3.09
C GLY A 49 13.20 -13.79 1.69
N TYR A 50 13.09 -12.58 1.11
CA TYR A 50 12.49 -12.35 -0.21
C TYR A 50 13.51 -11.94 -1.28
N ALA A 51 13.50 -12.56 -2.45
CA ALA A 51 14.26 -12.05 -3.60
C ALA A 51 13.61 -10.73 -4.05
N THR A 52 14.29 -9.60 -3.85
CA THR A 52 13.63 -8.29 -3.93
C THR A 52 14.25 -7.41 -4.98
N MET A 53 13.43 -6.79 -5.83
CA MET A 53 13.88 -5.83 -6.84
C MET A 53 13.12 -4.52 -6.73
N ALA A 54 13.82 -3.38 -6.69
CA ALA A 54 13.22 -2.09 -7.01
C ALA A 54 13.18 -1.89 -8.52
N ALA A 55 11.99 -1.58 -9.04
CA ALA A 55 11.75 -1.30 -10.45
C ALA A 55 12.24 0.09 -10.84
N ASP A 56 12.97 0.18 -11.94
CA ASP A 56 13.20 1.43 -12.64
C ASP A 56 12.06 1.67 -13.64
N VAL A 57 11.16 2.59 -13.30
CA VAL A 57 10.00 2.89 -14.14
C VAL A 57 10.29 4.04 -15.09
N PHE A 58 11.22 4.93 -14.76
CA PHE A 58 11.40 6.22 -15.43
C PHE A 58 12.65 6.25 -16.33
N GLY A 59 13.57 5.29 -16.18
CA GLY A 59 14.91 5.35 -16.74
C GLY A 59 15.86 6.12 -15.83
N TYR A 60 17.16 5.87 -15.99
CA TYR A 60 18.21 6.57 -15.26
C TYR A 60 19.19 7.28 -16.21
N PRO A 61 19.46 8.58 -16.02
CA PRO A 61 18.86 9.48 -15.02
C PRO A 61 17.38 9.79 -15.33
N ILE A 62 16.61 10.18 -14.31
CA ILE A 62 15.21 10.61 -14.50
C ILE A 62 15.21 12.02 -15.09
N THR A 63 14.65 12.16 -16.29
CA THR A 63 14.43 13.47 -16.93
C THR A 63 13.40 14.28 -16.15
N ASP A 64 13.57 15.60 -16.09
CA ASP A 64 12.63 16.55 -15.48
C ASP A 64 12.38 16.39 -13.97
N LEU A 65 13.26 15.70 -13.25
CA LEU A 65 13.13 15.53 -11.80
C LEU A 65 13.02 16.89 -11.06
N ASP A 66 13.79 17.89 -11.51
CA ASP A 66 13.78 19.26 -10.96
C ASP A 66 12.48 20.03 -11.22
N ALA A 67 11.72 19.64 -12.25
CA ALA A 67 10.42 20.23 -12.57
C ALA A 67 9.27 19.63 -11.72
N GLY A 68 9.59 18.70 -10.82
CA GLY A 68 8.66 18.11 -9.88
C GLY A 68 7.93 16.86 -10.40
N PRO A 69 6.95 16.33 -9.64
CA PRO A 69 6.37 15.01 -9.92
C PRO A 69 5.59 14.97 -11.24
N ARG A 70 4.92 16.06 -11.63
CA ARG A 70 3.97 16.09 -12.73
C ARG A 70 4.58 15.65 -14.07
N PRO A 71 5.65 16.29 -14.60
CA PRO A 71 6.25 15.87 -15.88
C PRO A 71 6.75 14.42 -15.85
N VAL A 72 7.31 13.97 -14.73
CA VAL A 72 7.84 12.60 -14.57
C VAL A 72 6.74 11.54 -14.70
N VAL A 73 5.58 11.75 -14.07
CA VAL A 73 4.52 10.73 -14.00
C VAL A 73 3.45 10.88 -15.08
N THR A 74 3.29 12.07 -15.69
CA THR A 74 2.22 12.33 -16.67
C THR A 74 2.19 11.33 -17.83
N PRO A 75 3.32 10.94 -18.47
CA PRO A 75 3.29 9.96 -19.56
C PRO A 75 2.61 8.64 -19.17
N PHE A 76 2.85 8.17 -17.95
CA PHE A 76 2.28 6.93 -17.41
C PHE A 76 0.85 7.09 -16.89
N ARG A 77 0.46 8.31 -16.50
CA ARG A 77 -0.92 8.62 -16.10
C ARG A 77 -1.85 8.74 -17.30
N SER A 78 -1.35 9.37 -18.36
CA SER A 78 -2.08 9.57 -19.61
C SER A 78 -2.23 8.29 -20.42
N ASP A 79 -1.31 7.33 -20.29
CA ASP A 79 -1.42 6.01 -20.91
C ASP A 79 -1.19 4.88 -19.88
N ARG A 80 -2.29 4.30 -19.38
CA ARG A 80 -2.24 3.18 -18.44
C ARG A 80 -1.74 1.88 -19.08
N ARG A 81 -1.89 1.70 -20.39
CA ARG A 81 -1.33 0.52 -21.07
C ARG A 81 0.18 0.63 -21.16
N TYR A 82 0.71 1.84 -21.34
CA TYR A 82 2.14 2.10 -21.22
C TYR A 82 2.64 1.79 -19.81
N LEU A 83 1.97 2.30 -18.76
CA LEU A 83 2.34 1.98 -17.38
C LEU A 83 2.36 0.47 -17.13
N ARG A 84 1.27 -0.25 -17.47
CA ARG A 84 1.16 -1.71 -17.31
C ARG A 84 2.31 -2.47 -17.98
N ARG A 85 2.64 -2.10 -19.22
CA ARG A 85 3.78 -2.70 -19.95
C ARG A 85 5.11 -2.42 -19.26
N ARG A 86 5.33 -1.18 -18.79
CA ARG A 86 6.58 -0.77 -18.12
C ARG A 86 6.83 -1.57 -16.84
N ILE A 87 5.81 -1.74 -16.01
CA ILE A 87 5.91 -2.53 -14.77
C ILE A 87 5.90 -4.04 -15.02
N ARG A 88 5.25 -4.51 -16.09
CA ARG A 88 5.35 -5.91 -16.55
C ARG A 88 6.81 -6.27 -16.86
N ALA A 89 7.52 -5.43 -17.60
CA ALA A 89 8.92 -5.65 -17.92
C ALA A 89 9.79 -5.75 -16.66
N ALA A 90 9.52 -4.94 -15.63
CA ALA A 90 10.20 -5.04 -14.35
C ALA A 90 9.84 -6.34 -13.58
N LEU A 91 8.57 -6.76 -13.61
CA LEU A 91 8.16 -8.04 -13.02
C LEU A 91 8.87 -9.22 -13.71
N ASP A 92 8.88 -9.23 -15.04
CA ASP A 92 9.51 -10.28 -15.84
C ASP A 92 11.02 -10.35 -15.56
N ALA A 93 11.68 -9.20 -15.40
CA ALA A 93 13.07 -9.12 -14.98
C ALA A 93 13.32 -9.75 -13.61
N LEU A 94 12.49 -9.44 -12.60
CA LEU A 94 12.57 -10.09 -11.28
C LEU A 94 12.35 -11.61 -11.39
N CYS A 95 11.33 -12.06 -12.13
CA CYS A 95 11.02 -13.47 -12.32
C CYS A 95 12.11 -14.24 -13.08
N ALA A 96 12.94 -13.54 -13.87
CA ALA A 96 14.06 -14.14 -14.60
C ALA A 96 15.31 -14.36 -13.71
N GLN A 97 15.34 -13.82 -12.48
CA GLN A 97 16.46 -14.06 -11.57
C GLN A 97 16.42 -15.50 -11.03
N PRO A 98 17.55 -16.23 -11.03
CA PRO A 98 17.58 -17.60 -10.52
C PRO A 98 17.25 -17.69 -9.02
N GLU A 99 17.47 -16.63 -8.26
CA GLU A 99 17.14 -16.54 -6.83
C GLU A 99 15.65 -16.21 -6.59
N CYS A 100 14.87 -15.97 -7.64
CA CYS A 100 13.44 -15.68 -7.57
C CYS A 100 12.59 -16.90 -7.96
N ASP A 101 11.72 -17.32 -7.06
CA ASP A 101 10.65 -18.27 -7.38
C ASP A 101 9.49 -17.53 -8.06
N ALA A 102 9.47 -17.57 -9.40
CA ALA A 102 8.48 -16.92 -10.24
C ALA A 102 7.02 -17.36 -9.96
N SER A 103 6.79 -18.48 -9.27
CA SER A 103 5.44 -18.91 -8.86
C SER A 103 4.92 -18.21 -7.60
N ARG A 104 5.81 -17.55 -6.84
CA ARG A 104 5.52 -16.90 -5.56
C ARG A 104 6.01 -15.46 -5.54
N VAL A 105 5.45 -14.62 -6.41
CA VAL A 105 5.82 -13.21 -6.51
C VAL A 105 4.69 -12.29 -6.02
N ALA A 106 5.05 -11.24 -5.29
CA ALA A 106 4.18 -10.13 -4.92
C ALA A 106 4.76 -8.80 -5.39
N ALA A 107 3.94 -7.75 -5.43
CA ALA A 107 4.41 -6.40 -5.74
C ALA A 107 3.94 -5.39 -4.69
N ILE A 108 4.81 -4.48 -4.29
CA ILE A 108 4.47 -3.36 -3.41
C ILE A 108 4.83 -2.05 -4.08
N GLY A 109 4.07 -1.00 -3.81
CA GLY A 109 4.29 0.29 -4.45
C GLY A 109 3.97 1.49 -3.57
N TYR A 110 4.68 2.59 -3.79
CA TYR A 110 4.54 3.83 -3.02
C TYR A 110 4.12 4.99 -3.92
N CYS A 111 3.12 5.79 -3.52
CA CYS A 111 2.68 6.97 -4.28
C CYS A 111 2.34 6.56 -5.74
N PHE A 112 3.07 7.07 -6.73
CA PHE A 112 2.98 6.63 -8.12
C PHE A 112 3.10 5.10 -8.27
N GLY A 113 4.06 4.48 -7.58
CA GLY A 113 4.24 3.04 -7.59
C GLY A 113 3.06 2.28 -6.98
N GLY A 114 2.34 2.88 -6.02
CA GLY A 114 1.13 2.31 -5.44
C GLY A 114 0.02 2.16 -6.49
N ASN A 115 -0.18 3.20 -7.32
CA ASN A 115 -1.07 3.10 -8.47
C ASN A 115 -0.57 2.06 -9.48
N ALA A 116 0.74 2.02 -9.73
CA ALA A 116 1.33 1.10 -10.68
C ALA A 116 1.08 -0.36 -10.29
N VAL A 117 1.27 -0.76 -9.02
CA VAL A 117 1.00 -2.16 -8.61
C VAL A 117 -0.49 -2.52 -8.66
N LEU A 118 -1.40 -1.56 -8.50
CA LEU A 118 -2.83 -1.78 -8.74
C LEU A 118 -3.11 -2.01 -10.23
N GLU A 119 -2.49 -1.23 -11.12
CA GLU A 119 -2.57 -1.45 -12.56
C GLU A 119 -1.97 -2.81 -12.97
N LEU A 120 -0.88 -3.24 -12.33
CA LEU A 120 -0.29 -4.57 -12.54
C LEU A 120 -1.29 -5.68 -12.21
N ALA A 121 -2.01 -5.56 -11.09
CA ALA A 121 -3.04 -6.51 -10.69
C ALA A 121 -4.23 -6.50 -11.66
N ARG A 122 -4.73 -5.31 -12.04
CA ARG A 122 -5.81 -5.14 -13.03
C ARG A 122 -5.43 -5.64 -14.43
N ASP A 123 -4.14 -5.77 -14.72
CA ASP A 123 -3.59 -6.35 -15.95
C ASP A 123 -3.37 -7.87 -15.84
N GLN A 124 -3.98 -8.53 -14.85
CA GLN A 124 -3.87 -9.99 -14.65
C GLN A 124 -2.43 -10.48 -14.56
N ALA A 125 -1.53 -9.66 -13.98
CA ALA A 125 -0.18 -10.10 -13.71
C ALA A 125 -0.13 -11.39 -12.88
N PRO A 126 0.84 -12.30 -13.13
CA PRO A 126 1.01 -13.50 -12.34
C PRO A 126 1.67 -13.18 -10.99
N VAL A 127 1.04 -12.31 -10.20
CA VAL A 127 1.43 -11.98 -8.83
C VAL A 127 0.37 -12.51 -7.87
N ARG A 128 0.82 -12.99 -6.70
CA ARG A 128 -0.04 -13.56 -5.66
C ARG A 128 -0.75 -12.48 -4.87
N GLY A 129 -0.16 -11.29 -4.78
CA GLY A 129 -0.77 -10.14 -4.14
C GLY A 129 -0.04 -8.83 -4.44
N VAL A 130 -0.76 -7.72 -4.27
CA VAL A 130 -0.23 -6.36 -4.40
C VAL A 130 -0.54 -5.52 -3.17
N VAL A 131 0.41 -4.66 -2.79
CA VAL A 131 0.23 -3.70 -1.68
C VAL A 131 0.49 -2.28 -2.16
N SER A 132 -0.55 -1.45 -2.14
CA SER A 132 -0.45 -0.02 -2.48
C SER A 132 -0.34 0.82 -1.21
N PHE A 133 0.76 1.56 -1.08
CA PHE A 133 0.95 2.57 -0.03
C PHE A 133 0.70 3.95 -0.63
N HIS A 134 -0.33 4.65 -0.13
CA HIS A 134 -0.74 6.01 -0.55
C HIS A 134 -0.73 6.21 -2.08
N GLY A 135 -1.13 5.18 -2.82
CA GLY A 135 -1.22 5.24 -4.27
C GLY A 135 -2.55 5.81 -4.75
N GLU A 136 -2.53 6.47 -5.91
CA GLU A 136 -3.76 6.81 -6.61
C GLU A 136 -4.55 5.55 -6.96
N LEU A 137 -5.86 5.57 -6.72
CA LEU A 137 -6.72 4.39 -6.84
C LEU A 137 -7.49 4.35 -8.16
N ASP A 138 -7.67 5.50 -8.81
CA ASP A 138 -8.45 5.64 -10.02
C ASP A 138 -7.72 5.09 -11.27
N THR A 139 -8.52 4.64 -12.22
CA THR A 139 -8.06 4.14 -13.51
C THR A 139 -9.13 4.30 -14.60
N PRO A 140 -8.75 4.57 -15.85
CA PRO A 140 -9.64 4.44 -17.01
C PRO A 140 -9.84 2.97 -17.45
N LEU A 141 -9.14 2.01 -16.85
CA LEU A 141 -9.18 0.58 -17.20
C LEU A 141 -9.58 -0.26 -15.96
N PRO A 142 -10.83 -0.12 -15.47
CA PRO A 142 -11.28 -0.81 -14.26
C PRO A 142 -11.32 -2.33 -14.44
N ALA A 143 -11.22 -3.05 -13.33
CA ALA A 143 -11.36 -4.50 -13.30
C ALA A 143 -12.84 -4.96 -13.32
N PHE A 144 -13.08 -6.11 -13.93
CA PHE A 144 -14.34 -6.84 -13.97
C PHE A 144 -14.19 -8.23 -13.32
N PRO A 145 -15.28 -8.98 -13.10
CA PRO A 145 -15.20 -10.34 -12.57
C PRO A 145 -14.18 -11.22 -13.32
N GLY A 146 -13.20 -11.74 -12.58
CA GLY A 146 -12.12 -12.57 -13.13
C GLY A 146 -10.84 -11.82 -13.52
N ASP A 147 -10.82 -10.49 -13.50
CA ASP A 147 -9.63 -9.70 -13.84
C ASP A 147 -8.62 -9.64 -12.69
N LEU A 148 -9.08 -9.71 -11.44
CA LEU A 148 -8.22 -9.61 -10.26
C LEU A 148 -7.92 -10.99 -9.66
N LEU A 149 -6.85 -11.61 -10.14
CA LEU A 149 -6.35 -12.89 -9.62
C LEU A 149 -5.48 -12.73 -8.36
N ALA A 150 -4.86 -11.56 -8.20
CA ALA A 150 -4.01 -11.21 -7.07
C ALA A 150 -4.87 -10.72 -5.88
N LYS A 151 -4.42 -11.01 -4.65
CA LYS A 151 -4.96 -10.34 -3.46
C LYS A 151 -4.54 -8.87 -3.43
N VAL A 152 -5.42 -7.96 -3.02
CA VAL A 152 -5.15 -6.51 -3.06
C VAL A 152 -5.21 -5.90 -1.67
N LEU A 153 -4.14 -5.25 -1.22
CA LEU A 153 -4.13 -4.44 0.00
C LEU A 153 -3.86 -2.98 -0.36
N VAL A 154 -4.76 -2.08 0.04
CA VAL A 154 -4.59 -0.64 -0.10
C VAL A 154 -4.41 -0.01 1.28
N LEU A 155 -3.38 0.81 1.44
CA LEU A 155 -3.04 1.53 2.66
C LEU A 155 -3.03 3.03 2.35
N THR A 156 -4.10 3.73 2.70
CA THR A 156 -4.33 5.14 2.32
C THR A 156 -4.45 6.06 3.53
N GLY A 157 -4.10 7.33 3.35
CA GLY A 157 -4.30 8.35 4.36
C GLY A 157 -5.74 8.87 4.38
N ASP A 158 -6.25 9.19 5.57
CA ASP A 158 -7.57 9.81 5.78
C ASP A 158 -7.58 11.28 5.33
N ASP A 159 -6.45 11.97 5.50
CA ASP A 159 -6.24 13.38 5.13
C ASP A 159 -5.47 13.53 3.80
N ASP A 160 -5.51 12.52 2.92
CA ASP A 160 -4.80 12.53 1.64
C ASP A 160 -5.56 13.38 0.58
N PRO A 161 -5.05 14.56 0.19
CA PRO A 161 -5.72 15.40 -0.80
C PRO A 161 -5.64 14.84 -2.23
N VAL A 162 -4.72 13.90 -2.49
CA VAL A 162 -4.56 13.23 -3.79
C VAL A 162 -5.59 12.12 -3.97
N VAL A 163 -5.97 11.47 -2.86
CA VAL A 163 -6.93 10.37 -2.79
C VAL A 163 -8.05 10.72 -1.81
N PRO A 164 -8.97 11.63 -2.20
CA PRO A 164 -10.12 11.95 -1.37
C PRO A 164 -11.05 10.74 -1.24
N PHE A 165 -11.94 10.75 -0.25
CA PHE A 165 -12.78 9.61 0.10
C PHE A 165 -13.65 9.11 -1.06
N GLU A 166 -14.03 9.98 -1.99
CA GLU A 166 -14.76 9.60 -3.21
C GLU A 166 -13.97 8.61 -4.07
N LYS A 167 -12.65 8.78 -4.19
CA LYS A 167 -11.78 7.83 -4.89
C LYS A 167 -11.67 6.50 -4.15
N VAL A 168 -11.62 6.53 -2.82
CA VAL A 168 -11.64 5.32 -1.99
C VAL A 168 -12.97 4.57 -2.16
N SER A 169 -14.09 5.28 -2.16
CA SER A 169 -15.41 4.69 -2.39
C SER A 169 -15.53 4.10 -3.80
N ALA A 170 -15.06 4.81 -4.83
CA ALA A 170 -15.07 4.32 -6.21
C ALA A 170 -14.23 3.05 -6.36
N PHE A 171 -13.04 3.01 -5.76
CA PHE A 171 -12.19 1.81 -5.74
C PHE A 171 -12.89 0.64 -5.03
N ARG A 172 -13.52 0.89 -3.87
CA ARG A 172 -14.29 -0.14 -3.16
C ARG A 172 -15.40 -0.74 -4.05
N ASP A 173 -16.10 0.11 -4.78
CA ASP A 173 -17.21 -0.32 -5.64
C ASP A 173 -16.68 -1.09 -6.89
N GLU A 174 -15.52 -0.70 -7.43
CA GLU A 174 -14.79 -1.49 -8.44
C GLU A 174 -14.42 -2.88 -7.91
N MET A 175 -13.75 -2.96 -6.75
CA MET A 175 -13.30 -4.24 -6.20
C MET A 175 -14.46 -5.19 -5.85
N ARG A 176 -15.60 -4.64 -5.41
CA ARG A 176 -16.84 -5.41 -5.20
C ARG A 176 -17.41 -5.94 -6.51
N THR A 177 -17.49 -5.08 -7.52
CA THR A 177 -17.95 -5.46 -8.87
C THR A 177 -17.07 -6.55 -9.46
N ALA A 178 -15.75 -6.43 -9.30
CA ALA A 178 -14.77 -7.40 -9.77
C ALA A 178 -14.73 -8.71 -8.94
N GLN A 179 -15.45 -8.77 -7.81
CA GLN A 179 -15.43 -9.89 -6.86
C GLN A 179 -14.01 -10.25 -6.39
N ALA A 180 -13.16 -9.24 -6.20
CA ALA A 180 -11.77 -9.43 -5.80
C ALA A 180 -11.62 -9.82 -4.32
N ASP A 181 -10.45 -10.36 -3.96
CA ASP A 181 -10.00 -10.53 -2.58
C ASP A 181 -9.17 -9.28 -2.19
N TRP A 182 -9.75 -8.39 -1.39
CA TRP A 182 -9.16 -7.08 -1.12
C TRP A 182 -9.40 -6.56 0.30
N GLU A 183 -8.48 -5.72 0.76
CA GLU A 183 -8.57 -4.96 2.00
C GLU A 183 -8.16 -3.50 1.78
N ILE A 184 -8.78 -2.58 2.53
CA ILE A 184 -8.41 -1.16 2.58
C ILE A 184 -8.18 -0.77 4.04
N GLY A 185 -6.95 -0.36 4.36
CA GLY A 185 -6.59 0.31 5.60
C GLY A 185 -6.55 1.82 5.42
N ILE A 186 -7.31 2.55 6.22
CA ILE A 186 -7.34 4.02 6.23
C ILE A 186 -6.68 4.51 7.53
N TYR A 187 -5.65 5.35 7.39
CA TYR A 187 -4.86 5.86 8.51
C TYR A 187 -5.26 7.28 8.86
N SER A 188 -5.91 7.45 10.02
CA SER A 188 -6.37 8.75 10.51
C SER A 188 -5.22 9.76 10.62
N GLY A 189 -5.46 10.99 10.15
CA GLY A 189 -4.48 12.08 10.17
C GLY A 189 -3.29 11.92 9.20
N ALA A 190 -3.20 10.79 8.49
CA ALA A 190 -2.15 10.56 7.51
C ALA A 190 -2.50 11.25 6.20
N LYS A 191 -1.53 11.98 5.64
CA LYS A 191 -1.62 12.60 4.31
C LYS A 191 -0.98 11.72 3.25
N HIS A 192 -0.96 12.20 2.00
CA HIS A 192 -0.16 11.60 0.94
C HIS A 192 1.30 11.40 1.37
N SER A 193 1.94 10.34 0.88
CA SER A 193 3.32 10.01 1.21
C SER A 193 3.61 9.81 2.70
N PHE A 194 2.63 9.33 3.50
CA PHE A 194 2.82 9.12 4.96
C PHE A 194 3.96 8.15 5.32
N THR A 195 4.45 7.33 4.38
CA THR A 195 5.64 6.48 4.57
C THR A 195 6.97 7.23 4.36
N GLY A 196 6.93 8.50 3.95
CA GLY A 196 8.06 9.33 3.55
C GLY A 196 8.44 9.23 2.07
N GLU A 197 7.94 8.23 1.34
CA GLU A 197 8.30 8.02 -0.07
C GLU A 197 7.62 9.02 -1.01
N GLY A 198 8.41 9.66 -1.87
CA GLY A 198 7.94 10.70 -2.80
C GLY A 198 7.83 12.10 -2.20
N SER A 199 8.20 12.28 -0.93
CA SER A 199 8.26 13.61 -0.29
C SER A 199 9.67 14.19 -0.35
N LEU A 200 9.79 15.43 -0.83
CA LEU A 200 10.98 16.25 -0.66
C LEU A 200 10.98 16.89 0.74
N GLY A 201 11.14 16.07 1.80
CA GLY A 201 11.43 16.55 3.16
C GLY A 201 10.25 16.91 4.08
N ALA A 202 9.18 16.11 4.17
CA ALA A 202 8.14 16.31 5.19
C ALA A 202 8.24 15.30 6.35
N GLU A 203 8.07 15.83 7.56
CA GLU A 203 8.16 15.13 8.85
C GLU A 203 7.05 14.09 9.03
N ARG A 204 7.39 13.05 9.80
CA ARG A 204 6.82 11.71 9.75
C ARG A 204 5.81 11.48 10.86
N THR A 205 4.89 10.56 10.57
CA THR A 205 3.92 9.89 11.46
C THR A 205 2.69 10.68 11.91
N PRO A 206 1.48 10.09 11.79
CA PRO A 206 0.31 10.52 12.55
C PRO A 206 0.66 10.58 14.03
N LYS A 207 0.18 11.60 14.75
CA LYS A 207 0.30 11.60 16.21
C LYS A 207 -0.42 10.35 16.75
N PRO A 208 0.21 9.55 17.61
CA PRO A 208 -0.47 8.40 18.20
C PRO A 208 -1.72 8.88 18.93
N PHE A 209 -2.78 8.07 18.87
CA PHE A 209 -4.02 8.33 19.59
C PHE A 209 -3.71 8.47 21.08
N SER A 210 -3.80 9.69 21.60
CA SER A 210 -3.58 10.00 23.02
C SER A 210 -4.92 10.07 23.73
N ILE A 211 -5.19 9.13 24.64
CA ILE A 211 -6.29 9.27 25.58
C ILE A 211 -5.92 10.40 26.56
N PRO A 212 -6.70 11.48 26.67
CA PRO A 212 -6.47 12.48 27.70
C PRO A 212 -6.48 11.80 29.06
N ARG A 213 -5.43 11.98 29.88
CA ARG A 213 -5.52 11.54 31.28
C ARG A 213 -6.71 12.27 31.91
N PRO A 214 -7.61 11.57 32.63
CA PRO A 214 -8.65 12.25 33.38
C PRO A 214 -7.96 13.22 34.32
N THR A 215 -8.21 14.52 34.12
CA THR A 215 -7.85 15.53 35.10
C THR A 215 -8.71 15.24 36.32
N HIS A 216 -8.09 14.79 37.42
CA HIS A 216 -8.75 14.80 38.71
C HIS A 216 -9.03 16.27 39.06
N ALA A 217 -10.20 16.78 38.67
CA ALA A 217 -10.80 17.89 39.36
C ALA A 217 -11.07 17.43 40.80
N PRO A 218 -10.60 18.15 41.84
CA PRO A 218 -10.99 17.84 43.21
C PRO A 218 -12.52 17.88 43.30
N GLY A 219 -13.08 16.81 43.85
CA GLY A 219 -14.46 16.39 43.63
C GLY A 219 -15.51 17.39 44.10
N ASN A 220 -16.58 17.49 43.31
CA ASN A 220 -17.89 17.73 43.88
C ASN A 220 -18.52 16.36 44.18
N ALA A 221 -18.67 16.09 45.48
CA ALA A 221 -19.33 14.90 45.98
C ALA A 221 -20.75 14.81 45.39
N CYS A 222 -21.01 13.73 44.65
CA CYS A 222 -22.36 13.35 44.30
C CYS A 222 -23.03 12.85 45.60
N SER A 223 -23.91 13.67 46.19
CA SER A 223 -24.65 13.30 47.39
C SER A 223 -25.65 12.20 47.04
N THR A 224 -25.35 10.96 47.43
CA THR A 224 -26.30 9.85 47.39
C THR A 224 -27.35 10.05 48.46
N SER A 225 -28.58 10.40 48.08
CA SER A 225 -29.73 10.32 48.99
C SER A 225 -30.07 8.84 49.21
N SER A 226 -29.85 8.35 50.42
CA SER A 226 -30.22 7.01 50.87
C SER A 226 -31.74 6.81 50.81
N ARG A 227 -32.25 5.99 49.87
CA ARG A 227 -33.55 5.33 50.05
C ARG A 227 -33.34 4.08 50.90
N LYS A 228 -33.91 4.09 52.11
CA LYS A 228 -34.01 2.92 52.98
C LYS A 228 -34.89 1.87 52.29
N SER A 229 -34.34 0.68 52.01
CA SER A 229 -35.11 -0.52 51.65
C SER A 229 -35.37 -1.37 52.89
N SER A 230 -36.64 -1.63 53.18
CA SER A 230 -37.10 -2.52 54.25
C SER A 230 -36.80 -4.02 53.95
N PRO A 231 -36.71 -4.90 54.97
CA PRO A 231 -36.11 -6.24 54.84
C PRO A 231 -37.06 -7.30 54.24
N PRO A 232 -36.53 -8.48 53.83
CA PRO A 232 -37.29 -9.47 53.08
C PRO A 232 -38.09 -10.41 54.00
N THR A 233 -39.35 -10.65 53.66
CA THR A 233 -40.13 -11.76 54.19
C THR A 233 -39.93 -13.02 53.35
N SER A 234 -39.37 -14.05 53.99
CA SER A 234 -39.29 -15.44 53.55
C SER A 234 -40.67 -16.10 53.42
N PHE A 235 -40.90 -16.98 52.43
CA PHE A 235 -41.73 -18.22 52.52
C PHE A 235 -41.48 -19.02 51.22
N ARG A 236 -40.72 -20.13 51.27
CA ARG A 236 -41.10 -21.55 51.44
C ARG A 236 -41.48 -22.29 50.13
N SER A 237 -41.00 -23.52 50.07
CA SER A 237 -40.90 -24.53 49.00
C SER A 237 -42.22 -25.13 48.46
N ALA A 238 -42.21 -25.43 47.13
CA ALA A 238 -42.67 -26.64 46.36
C ALA A 238 -44.04 -27.32 46.67
N PRO A 239 -44.59 -28.28 45.87
CA PRO A 239 -44.21 -28.89 44.57
C PRO A 239 -45.33 -28.70 43.50
N LYS A 240 -45.37 -29.24 42.27
CA LYS A 240 -44.87 -30.46 41.62
C LYS A 240 -44.81 -30.20 40.11
#